data_AF-A0A936A9P0-F1
#
_entry.id   AF-A0A936A9P0-F1
#
_cell.length_a   1.000
_cell.length_b   1.000
_cell.length_c   1.000
_cell.angle_alpha   90.00
_cell.angle_beta   90.00
_cell.angle_gamma   90.00
#
_symmetry.space_group_name_H-M   'P 1'
#
loop_
_entity.id
_entity.type
_entity.pdbx_description
1 polymer ?
#
loop_
_entity_poly.entity_id
_entity_poly.type
_entity_poly.pdbx_seq_one_letter_code
_entity_poly.pdbx_strand_id
1 'polypeptide(L)'
;MNVLRNIWTIELIWWISAALLAGLILFPIHFYKIEFEFYTVNFFYILGLILFVRWIFLWKYTPYAWWIPFKLVVLFLMIPVVFWGITSFYGFKGYLDEVGIQEFVSHLNEADQSSLSVYIRTEMIFFASAFIFSGCCIPLKMIASIWKQYNRNTV
;
A
#
# COMPACT_ATOMS: atom_id res chain seq x y z
N MET A 1 22.57 -18.33 11.86
CA MET A 1 21.46 -18.19 10.87
C MET A 1 20.16 -18.82 11.39
N ASN A 2 19.74 -18.51 12.64
CA ASN A 2 18.56 -19.10 13.31
C ASN A 2 17.33 -18.18 13.36
N VAL A 3 17.43 -16.97 12.79
CA VAL A 3 16.38 -15.93 12.88
C VAL A 3 15.14 -16.28 12.03
N LEU A 4 15.29 -17.14 11.02
CA LEU A 4 14.21 -17.49 10.08
C LEU A 4 13.27 -18.61 10.57
N ARG A 5 13.44 -19.15 11.78
CA ARG A 5 12.55 -20.21 12.30
C ARG A 5 11.27 -19.67 12.95
N ASN A 6 11.28 -18.42 13.39
CA ASN A 6 10.13 -17.83 14.08
C ASN A 6 9.25 -17.05 13.08
N ILE A 7 7.97 -17.41 13.01
CA ILE A 7 7.01 -16.78 12.09
C ILE A 7 6.87 -15.27 12.41
N TRP A 8 7.03 -14.89 13.67
CA TRP A 8 7.00 -13.49 14.10
C TRP A 8 8.20 -12.67 13.63
N THR A 9 9.40 -13.24 13.55
CA THR A 9 10.57 -12.52 13.01
C THR A 9 10.44 -12.36 11.50
N ILE A 10 9.90 -13.35 10.79
CA ILE A 10 9.59 -13.22 9.36
C ILE A 10 8.55 -12.12 9.12
N GLU A 11 7.49 -12.08 9.94
CA GLU A 11 6.50 -11.01 9.92
C GLU A 11 7.19 -9.65 10.11
N LEU A 12 7.92 -9.46 11.19
CA LEU A 12 8.56 -8.19 11.51
C LEU A 12 9.57 -7.75 10.43
N ILE A 13 10.38 -8.68 9.91
CA ILE A 13 11.29 -8.41 8.80
C ILE A 13 10.49 -7.93 7.59
N TRP A 14 9.38 -8.59 7.26
CA TRP A 14 8.56 -8.20 6.12
C TRP A 14 8.03 -6.77 6.25
N TRP A 15 7.47 -6.42 7.41
CA TRP A 15 6.95 -5.08 7.67
C TRP A 15 8.06 -4.01 7.54
N ILE A 16 9.25 -4.28 8.10
CA ILE A 16 10.39 -3.37 7.98
C ILE A 16 10.81 -3.23 6.51
N SER A 17 10.95 -4.34 5.78
CA SER A 17 11.33 -4.28 4.37
C SER A 17 10.28 -3.58 3.50
N ALA A 18 8.99 -3.73 3.82
CA ALA A 18 7.91 -3.01 3.13
C ALA A 18 7.98 -1.51 3.39
N ALA A 19 8.18 -1.09 4.64
CA ALA A 19 8.34 0.31 5.00
C ALA A 19 9.60 0.93 4.37
N LEU A 20 10.71 0.18 4.34
CA LEU A 20 11.95 0.61 3.71
C LEU A 20 11.78 0.77 2.21
N LEU A 21 11.12 -0.18 1.54
CA LEU A 21 10.86 -0.12 0.10
C LEU A 21 9.91 1.04 -0.25
N ALA A 22 8.88 1.29 0.57
CA ALA A 22 8.02 2.46 0.42
C ALA A 22 8.79 3.77 0.55
N GLY A 23 9.68 3.87 1.55
CA GLY A 23 10.56 5.03 1.71
C GLY A 23 11.54 5.21 0.54
N LEU A 24 12.05 4.12 -0.02
CA LEU A 24 12.95 4.15 -1.16
C LEU A 24 12.26 4.63 -2.44
N ILE A 25 11.01 4.23 -2.67
CA ILE A 25 10.21 4.70 -3.82
C ILE A 25 9.92 6.20 -3.69
N LEU A 26 9.66 6.71 -2.48
CA LEU A 26 9.46 8.14 -2.24
C LEU A 26 10.75 8.95 -2.15
N PHE A 27 11.91 8.29 -2.08
CA PHE A 27 13.20 8.96 -1.89
C PHE A 27 13.48 10.09 -2.90
N PRO A 28 13.18 9.94 -4.22
CA PRO A 28 13.39 11.03 -5.18
C PRO A 28 12.65 12.32 -4.79
N ILE A 29 11.42 12.21 -4.28
CA ILE A 29 10.59 13.37 -3.90
C ILE A 29 11.27 14.16 -2.77
N HIS A 30 11.85 13.45 -1.79
CA HIS A 30 12.57 14.08 -0.70
C HIS A 30 13.94 14.65 -1.13
N PHE A 31 14.66 13.93 -1.98
CA PHE A 31 15.96 14.35 -2.49
C PHE A 31 15.88 15.68 -3.26
N TYR A 32 14.83 15.86 -4.07
CA TYR A 32 14.57 17.09 -4.82
C TYR A 32 13.84 18.19 -4.02
N LYS A 33 13.61 17.97 -2.71
CA LYS A 33 12.93 18.92 -1.80
C LYS A 33 11.58 19.41 -2.33
N ILE A 34 10.80 18.52 -2.93
CA ILE A 34 9.47 18.85 -3.43
C ILE A 34 8.50 18.91 -2.25
N GLU A 35 7.77 20.03 -2.12
CA GLU A 35 6.67 20.16 -1.16
C GLU A 35 5.43 19.42 -1.69
N PHE A 36 5.41 18.10 -1.52
CA PHE A 36 4.32 17.25 -2.02
C PHE A 36 3.26 17.03 -0.94
N GLU A 37 2.10 17.68 -1.09
CA GLU A 37 0.99 17.59 -0.13
C GLU A 37 0.49 16.15 0.08
N PHE A 38 0.56 15.32 -0.97
CA PHE A 38 0.09 13.93 -0.93
C PHE A 38 1.18 12.92 -0.52
N TYR A 39 2.31 13.36 0.01
CA TYR A 39 3.43 12.49 0.39
C TYR A 39 3.01 11.37 1.35
N THR A 40 2.28 11.74 2.41
CA THR A 40 1.79 10.79 3.41
C THR A 40 0.80 9.78 2.80
N VAL A 41 -0.08 10.25 1.92
CA VAL A 41 -1.06 9.39 1.25
C VAL A 41 -0.35 8.39 0.33
N ASN A 42 0.63 8.86 -0.46
CA ASN A 42 1.39 8.01 -1.37
C ASN A 42 2.20 6.94 -0.61
N PHE A 43 2.81 7.31 0.52
CA PHE A 43 3.47 6.36 1.41
C PHE A 43 2.55 5.22 1.85
N PHE A 44 1.34 5.54 2.29
CA PHE A 44 0.37 4.52 2.69
C PHE A 44 -0.13 3.66 1.53
N TYR A 45 -0.26 4.21 0.32
CA TYR A 45 -0.59 3.40 -0.86
C TYR A 45 0.49 2.38 -1.16
N ILE A 46 1.76 2.79 -1.16
CA ILE A 46 2.89 1.89 -1.45
C ILE A 46 3.02 0.83 -0.35
N LEU A 47 3.06 1.27 0.91
CA LEU A 47 3.16 0.37 2.06
C LEU A 47 1.98 -0.61 2.09
N GLY A 48 0.77 -0.09 1.92
CA GLY A 48 -0.46 -0.86 1.93
C GLY A 48 -0.50 -1.89 0.81
N LEU A 49 -0.11 -1.52 -0.43
CA LEU A 49 -0.03 -2.46 -1.54
C LEU A 49 0.87 -3.66 -1.20
N ILE A 50 2.07 -3.41 -0.68
CA ILE A 50 3.04 -4.47 -0.34
C ILE A 50 2.46 -5.40 0.74
N LEU A 51 1.82 -4.83 1.76
CA LEU A 51 1.17 -5.59 2.83
C LEU A 51 -0.04 -6.38 2.29
N PHE A 52 -0.84 -5.79 1.40
CA PHE A 52 -2.03 -6.42 0.86
C PHE A 52 -1.69 -7.57 -0.07
N VAL A 53 -0.73 -7.40 -0.97
CA VAL A 53 -0.21 -8.48 -1.82
C VAL A 53 0.27 -9.64 -0.96
N ARG A 54 1.01 -9.37 0.11
CA ARG A 54 1.42 -10.43 1.04
C ARG A 54 0.22 -11.12 1.68
N TRP A 55 -0.77 -10.40 2.17
CA TRP A 55 -1.96 -11.01 2.78
C TRP A 55 -2.80 -11.80 1.76
N ILE A 56 -2.81 -11.40 0.49
CA ILE A 56 -3.51 -12.15 -0.56
C ILE A 56 -2.83 -13.50 -0.82
N PHE A 57 -1.50 -13.52 -1.00
CA PHE A 57 -0.78 -14.73 -1.42
C PHE A 57 -0.24 -15.57 -0.26
N LEU A 58 0.28 -14.92 0.78
CA LEU A 58 1.08 -15.53 1.84
C LEU A 58 0.35 -15.55 3.19
N TRP A 59 -0.98 -15.42 3.21
CA TRP A 59 -1.77 -15.47 4.46
C TRP A 59 -1.46 -16.69 5.32
N LYS A 60 -1.24 -17.86 4.71
CA LYS A 60 -0.95 -19.10 5.45
C LYS A 60 0.31 -19.00 6.33
N TYR A 61 1.22 -18.08 6.00
CA TYR A 61 2.47 -17.86 6.72
C TYR A 61 2.39 -16.73 7.75
N THR A 62 1.21 -16.15 8.00
CA THR A 62 1.03 -15.18 9.07
C THR A 62 0.79 -15.90 10.41
N PRO A 63 1.27 -15.36 11.55
CA PRO A 63 1.12 -16.03 12.84
C PRO A 63 -0.36 -16.13 13.29
N TYR A 64 -1.21 -15.27 12.75
CA TYR A 64 -2.65 -15.22 13.01
C TYR A 64 -3.49 -15.96 11.95
N ALA A 65 -2.87 -16.78 11.10
CA ALA A 65 -3.55 -17.46 9.99
C ALA A 65 -4.75 -18.32 10.41
N TRP A 66 -4.72 -18.87 11.63
CA TRP A 66 -5.78 -19.72 12.19
C TRP A 66 -6.79 -18.96 13.07
N TRP A 67 -6.54 -17.67 13.35
CA TRP A 67 -7.34 -16.92 14.29
C TRP A 67 -8.53 -16.24 13.58
N ILE A 68 -9.70 -16.87 13.63
CA ILE A 68 -10.92 -16.42 12.94
C ILE A 68 -11.34 -14.98 13.34
N PRO A 69 -11.33 -14.58 14.63
CA PRO A 69 -11.67 -13.21 15.01
C PRO A 69 -10.80 -12.17 14.29
N PHE A 70 -9.50 -12.44 14.11
CA PHE A 70 -8.60 -11.56 13.39
C PHE A 70 -9.00 -11.42 11.91
N LYS A 71 -9.39 -12.52 11.25
CA LYS A 71 -9.88 -12.50 9.86
C LYS A 71 -11.14 -11.64 9.71
N LEU A 72 -12.05 -11.71 10.69
CA LEU A 72 -13.25 -10.88 10.71
C LEU A 72 -12.92 -9.40 10.90
N VAL A 73 -12.02 -9.07 11.83
CA VAL A 73 -11.55 -7.70 12.02
C VAL A 73 -10.94 -7.16 10.73
N VAL A 74 -10.07 -7.91 10.07
CA VAL A 74 -9.47 -7.52 8.78
C VAL A 74 -10.55 -7.30 7.72
N LEU A 75 -11.54 -8.19 7.62
CA LEU A 75 -12.64 -8.06 6.66
C LEU A 75 -13.40 -6.73 6.83
N PHE A 76 -13.79 -6.39 8.06
CA PHE A 76 -14.50 -5.14 8.32
C PHE A 76 -13.59 -3.91 8.20
N LEU A 77 -12.33 -4.01 8.60
CA LEU A 77 -11.35 -2.93 8.52
C LEU A 77 -11.02 -2.54 7.08
N MET A 78 -11.09 -3.46 6.12
CA MET A 78 -10.83 -3.14 4.71
C MET A 78 -11.87 -2.18 4.12
N ILE A 79 -13.10 -2.13 4.65
CA ILE A 79 -14.14 -1.21 4.16
C ILE A 79 -13.72 0.27 4.32
N PRO A 80 -13.42 0.77 5.55
CA PRO A 80 -12.97 2.15 5.70
C PRO A 80 -11.62 2.40 5.04
N VAL A 81 -10.72 1.40 4.99
CA VAL A 81 -9.40 1.54 4.35
C VAL A 81 -9.51 1.75 2.84
N VAL A 82 -10.36 0.98 2.15
CA VAL A 82 -10.63 1.18 0.71
C VAL A 82 -11.35 2.50 0.47
N PHE A 83 -12.33 2.86 1.32
CA PHE A 83 -13.05 4.11 1.19
C PHE A 83 -12.15 5.34 1.36
N TRP A 84 -11.25 5.31 2.35
CA TRP A 84 -10.20 6.30 2.53
C TRP A 84 -9.30 6.36 1.28
N GLY A 85 -8.86 5.20 0.78
CA GLY A 85 -8.02 5.14 -0.42
C GLY A 85 -8.69 5.72 -1.66
N ILE A 86 -9.97 5.48 -1.88
CA ILE A 86 -10.74 6.07 -2.98
C ILE A 86 -10.86 7.58 -2.82
N THR A 87 -11.23 8.04 -1.62
CA THR A 87 -11.43 9.47 -1.34
C THR A 87 -10.15 10.27 -1.53
N SER A 88 -9.03 9.77 -1.00
CA SER A 88 -7.72 10.41 -1.16
C SER A 88 -7.24 10.40 -2.62
N PHE A 89 -7.58 9.38 -3.40
CA PHE A 89 -7.25 9.31 -4.82
C PHE A 89 -8.03 10.36 -5.63
N TYR A 90 -9.31 10.55 -5.32
CA TYR A 90 -10.10 11.63 -5.92
C TYR A 90 -9.60 13.02 -5.50
N GLY A 91 -9.16 13.20 -4.25
CA GLY A 91 -8.52 14.44 -3.81
C GLY A 91 -7.27 14.77 -4.62
N PHE A 92 -6.41 13.78 -4.86
CA PHE A 92 -5.24 13.94 -5.72
C PHE A 92 -5.63 14.28 -7.15
N LYS A 93 -6.63 13.59 -7.73
CA LYS A 93 -7.15 13.90 -9.07
C LYS A 93 -7.69 15.33 -9.18
N GLY A 94 -8.44 15.80 -8.18
CA GLY A 94 -8.92 17.17 -8.13
C GLY A 94 -7.77 18.18 -8.15
N TYR A 95 -6.74 17.96 -7.33
CA TYR A 95 -5.54 18.81 -7.33
C TYR A 95 -4.82 18.79 -8.69
N LEU A 96 -4.71 17.62 -9.33
CA LEU A 96 -4.12 17.50 -10.67
C LEU A 96 -4.85 18.32 -11.73
N ASP A 97 -6.18 18.38 -11.63
CA ASP A 97 -7.03 19.04 -12.61
C ASP A 97 -7.12 20.56 -12.36
N GLU A 98 -7.07 21.00 -11.09
CA GLU A 98 -7.17 22.41 -10.68
C GLU A 98 -5.84 23.17 -10.76
N VAL A 99 -4.77 22.57 -10.25
CA VAL A 99 -3.48 23.23 -10.00
C VAL A 99 -2.39 22.69 -10.93
N GLY A 100 -2.40 21.38 -11.15
CA GLY A 100 -1.43 20.68 -11.98
C GLY A 100 -0.11 20.35 -11.26
N ILE A 101 0.57 19.31 -11.74
CA ILE A 101 1.79 18.77 -11.10
C ILE A 101 2.99 19.70 -11.25
N GLN A 102 2.96 20.59 -12.24
CA GLN A 102 4.07 21.48 -12.53
C GLN A 102 4.34 22.48 -11.41
N GLU A 103 3.35 22.78 -10.56
CA GLU A 103 3.55 23.66 -9.41
C GLU A 103 4.55 23.05 -8.41
N PHE A 104 4.47 21.74 -8.16
CA PHE A 104 5.34 21.01 -7.23
C PHE A 104 6.82 20.97 -7.66
N VAL A 105 7.08 21.07 -8.97
CA VAL A 105 8.44 20.94 -9.52
C VAL A 105 8.99 22.27 -10.03
N SER A 106 8.23 23.37 -9.89
CA SER A 106 8.54 24.68 -10.47
C SER A 106 9.92 25.25 -10.10
N HIS A 107 10.50 24.83 -8.97
CA HIS A 107 11.85 25.21 -8.52
C HIS A 107 13.00 24.45 -9.19
N LEU A 108 12.72 23.42 -9.97
CA LEU A 108 13.71 22.57 -10.64
C LEU A 108 14.01 23.04 -12.07
N ASN A 109 15.08 22.51 -12.67
CA ASN A 109 15.40 22.75 -14.07
C ASN A 109 14.38 22.07 -15.01
N GLU A 110 14.13 22.61 -16.21
CA GLU A 110 13.08 22.16 -17.14
C GLU A 110 13.13 20.64 -17.44
N ALA A 111 14.33 20.08 -17.61
CA ALA A 111 14.52 18.66 -17.86
C ALA A 111 14.08 17.78 -16.67
N ASP A 112 14.37 18.22 -15.44
CA ASP A 112 14.00 17.53 -14.21
C ASP A 112 12.50 17.72 -13.91
N GLN A 113 11.94 18.89 -14.22
CA GLN A 113 10.51 19.16 -14.07
C GLN A 113 9.65 18.16 -14.85
N SER A 114 9.96 17.96 -16.13
CA SER A 114 9.18 17.05 -16.98
C SER A 114 9.30 15.60 -16.49
N SER A 115 10.52 15.16 -16.19
CA SER A 115 10.76 13.78 -15.76
C SER A 115 10.11 13.47 -14.41
N LEU A 116 10.23 14.39 -13.45
CA LEU A 116 9.77 14.17 -12.08
C LEU A 116 8.26 14.36 -11.93
N SER A 117 7.65 15.26 -12.70
CA SER A 117 6.19 15.38 -12.76
C SER A 117 5.53 14.11 -13.31
N VAL A 118 6.10 13.53 -14.38
CA VAL A 118 5.64 12.24 -14.92
C VAL A 118 5.84 11.11 -13.91
N TYR A 119 6.98 11.09 -13.22
CA TYR A 119 7.26 10.12 -12.17
C TYR A 119 6.20 10.16 -11.06
N ILE A 120 6.01 11.32 -10.41
CA ILE A 120 5.06 11.49 -9.30
C ILE A 120 3.63 11.12 -9.73
N ARG A 121 3.22 11.56 -10.93
CA ARG A 121 1.90 11.23 -11.47
C ARG A 121 1.71 9.73 -11.62
N THR A 122 2.68 9.08 -12.25
CA THR A 122 2.59 7.67 -12.62
C THR A 122 2.66 6.80 -11.38
N GLU A 123 3.59 7.13 -10.48
CA GLU A 123 3.77 6.50 -9.18
C GLU A 123 2.45 6.55 -8.38
N MET A 124 1.93 7.75 -8.12
CA MET A 124 0.72 7.94 -7.32
C MET A 124 -0.48 7.20 -7.91
N ILE A 125 -0.70 7.30 -9.24
CA ILE A 125 -1.82 6.62 -9.90
C ILE A 125 -1.67 5.10 -9.84
N PHE A 126 -0.47 4.59 -10.08
CA PHE A 126 -0.19 3.15 -10.05
C PHE A 126 -0.42 2.57 -8.65
N PHE A 127 0.21 3.16 -7.63
CA PHE A 127 0.11 2.65 -6.26
C PHE A 127 -1.28 2.84 -5.68
N ALA A 128 -1.97 3.96 -5.94
CA ALA A 128 -3.35 4.15 -5.50
C ALA A 128 -4.29 3.10 -6.09
N SER A 129 -4.21 2.88 -7.42
CA SER A 129 -5.07 1.92 -8.12
C SER A 129 -4.82 0.49 -7.62
N ALA A 130 -3.55 0.11 -7.47
CA ALA A 130 -3.17 -1.20 -6.99
C ALA A 130 -3.55 -1.41 -5.52
N PHE A 131 -3.38 -0.40 -4.67
CA PHE A 131 -3.82 -0.42 -3.26
C PHE A 131 -5.33 -0.63 -3.14
N ILE A 132 -6.13 0.16 -3.88
CA ILE A 132 -7.60 0.06 -3.87
C ILE A 132 -8.03 -1.33 -4.35
N PHE A 133 -7.47 -1.80 -5.46
CA PHE A 133 -7.81 -3.10 -6.02
C PHE A 133 -7.47 -4.25 -5.07
N SER A 134 -6.24 -4.27 -4.55
CA SER A 134 -5.80 -5.30 -3.60
C SER A 134 -6.57 -5.23 -2.27
N GLY A 135 -6.93 -4.03 -1.81
CA GLY A 135 -7.82 -3.81 -0.66
C GLY A 135 -9.20 -4.46 -0.85
N CYS A 136 -9.78 -4.39 -2.04
CA CYS A 136 -11.02 -5.10 -2.39
C CYS A 136 -10.84 -6.63 -2.46
N CYS A 137 -9.66 -7.12 -2.83
CA CYS A 137 -9.39 -8.57 -2.89
C CYS A 137 -9.21 -9.21 -1.51
N ILE A 138 -8.75 -8.47 -0.50
CA ILE A 138 -8.52 -9.01 0.85
C ILE A 138 -9.80 -9.58 1.49
N PRO A 139 -10.94 -8.87 1.54
CA PRO A 139 -12.19 -9.42 2.09
C PRO A 139 -12.58 -10.74 1.44
N LEU A 140 -12.50 -10.83 0.10
CA LEU A 140 -12.78 -12.06 -0.64
C LEU A 140 -11.85 -13.19 -0.20
N LYS A 141 -10.56 -12.89 -0.05
CA LYS A 141 -9.56 -13.84 0.45
C LYS A 141 -9.85 -14.28 1.89
N MET A 142 -10.27 -13.37 2.77
CA MET A 142 -10.62 -13.67 4.17
C MET A 142 -11.84 -14.59 4.25
N ILE A 143 -12.90 -14.31 3.48
CA ILE A 143 -14.10 -15.16 3.41
C ILE A 143 -13.72 -16.57 2.96
N ALA A 144 -12.94 -16.69 1.88
CA ALA A 144 -12.48 -17.99 1.39
C ALA A 144 -11.58 -18.73 2.42
N SER A 145 -10.76 -17.99 3.17
CA SER A 145 -9.90 -18.54 4.22
C SER A 145 -10.72 -19.06 5.41
N ILE A 146 -11.75 -18.33 5.85
CA ILE A 146 -12.66 -18.77 6.93
C ILE A 146 -13.42 -20.02 6.50
N TRP A 147 -13.95 -20.04 5.27
CA TRP A 147 -14.68 -21.19 4.73
C TRP A 147 -13.81 -22.45 4.65
N LYS A 148 -12.59 -22.35 4.13
CA LYS A 148 -11.65 -23.48 4.09
C LYS A 148 -11.28 -23.98 5.48
N GLN A 149 -11.15 -23.07 6.44
CA GLN A 149 -10.82 -23.46 7.81
C GLN A 149 -11.96 -24.24 8.46
N TYR A 150 -13.21 -23.81 8.27
CA TYR A 150 -14.37 -24.50 8.84
C TYR A 150 -14.67 -25.84 8.14
N ASN A 151 -14.58 -25.89 6.81
CA ASN A 151 -15.02 -27.05 6.03
C ASN A 151 -13.91 -28.07 5.75
N ARG A 152 -12.63 -27.65 5.74
CA ARG A 152 -11.50 -28.51 5.34
C ARG A 152 -10.36 -28.53 6.34
N ASN A 153 -10.48 -27.83 7.48
CA ASN A 153 -9.39 -27.66 8.44
C ASN A 153 -8.07 -27.21 7.76
N THR A 154 -8.15 -26.30 6.78
CA THR A 154 -7.00 -25.74 6.07
C THR A 154 -7.16 -24.21 5.90
N VAL A 155 -6.04 -23.48 5.81
CA VAL A 155 -5.99 -22.00 5.70
C VAL A 155 -5.48 -21.53 4.33
#